data_AF-A0A7S1LCA4-F1
#
_entry.id   AF-A0A7S1LCA4-F1
#
_cell.length_a   1.000
_cell.length_b   1.000
_cell.length_c   1.000
_cell.angle_alpha   90.00
_cell.angle_beta   90.00
_cell.angle_gamma   90.00
#
_symmetry.space_group_name_H-M   'P 1'
#
loop_
_entity.id
_entity.type
_entity.pdbx_description
1 polymer ?
#
loop_
_entity_poly.entity_id
_entity_poly.type
_entity_poly.pdbx_seq_one_letter_code
_entity_poly.pdbx_strand_id
1 'polypeptide(L)'
;GLAAKLLQSRLEDHFGFEILGSFVLHAPRDVLDAQMPEVFRVLFDRMQMRPTPKFARLLALFIASLLARHGAVYFEQLMERIQPGMTAMVLEQIVMPVVSKVTGNLERKACAVGLSNAIQDSSALLNHNNGVLWAMCVLQCLSLLHLEADRDEEAVAMVAAEQNASVDELRNAAVEESGIGSKFVQLASCVNPPEDPCGSVSDARSFFKAAIKSIVDTRAQEARMLLQTNLPPQAFSKLQEYF
;
A
#
# COMPACT_ATOMS: atom_id res chain seq x y z
N GLY A 1 -10.69 -18.03 -8.51
CA GLY A 1 -11.12 -19.29 -7.84
C GLY A 1 -10.43 -19.49 -6.51
N LEU A 2 -9.23 -20.08 -6.51
CA LEU A 2 -8.50 -20.42 -5.28
C LEU A 2 -8.15 -19.20 -4.41
N ALA A 3 -7.54 -18.17 -4.99
CA ALA A 3 -7.19 -16.95 -4.25
C ALA A 3 -8.41 -16.30 -3.57
N ALA A 4 -9.55 -16.21 -4.28
CA ALA A 4 -10.80 -15.69 -3.72
C ALA A 4 -11.28 -16.50 -2.49
N LYS A 5 -11.14 -17.83 -2.52
CA LYS A 5 -11.47 -18.68 -1.37
C LYS A 5 -10.57 -18.41 -0.17
N LEU A 6 -9.27 -18.25 -0.39
CA LEU A 6 -8.31 -17.93 0.67
C LEU A 6 -8.57 -16.55 1.27
N LEU A 7 -8.89 -15.54 0.45
CA LEU A 7 -9.19 -14.18 0.90
C LEU A 7 -10.44 -14.09 1.79
N GLN A 8 -11.41 -14.99 1.61
CA GLN A 8 -12.60 -15.09 2.46
C GLN A 8 -12.30 -15.74 3.84
N SER A 9 -11.19 -16.46 3.97
CA SER A 9 -10.73 -17.06 5.22
C SER A 9 -9.91 -16.07 6.03
N ARG A 10 -10.29 -15.81 7.30
CA ARG A 10 -9.52 -14.92 8.20
C ARG A 10 -8.13 -15.49 8.55
N LEU A 11 -7.98 -16.82 8.46
CA LEU A 11 -6.75 -17.53 8.79
C LEU A 11 -5.77 -17.52 7.62
N GLU A 12 -6.29 -17.73 6.41
CA GLU A 12 -5.51 -18.02 5.21
C GLU A 12 -5.44 -16.84 4.23
N ASP A 13 -6.03 -15.69 4.57
CA ASP A 13 -6.03 -14.49 3.73
C ASP A 13 -4.63 -14.05 3.25
N HIS A 14 -3.60 -14.23 4.09
CA HIS A 14 -2.21 -13.99 3.75
C HIS A 14 -1.74 -14.79 2.52
N PHE A 15 -2.08 -16.07 2.40
CA PHE A 15 -1.79 -16.87 1.20
C PHE A 15 -2.54 -16.33 -0.03
N GLY A 16 -3.77 -15.82 0.18
CA GLY A 16 -4.52 -15.12 -0.86
C GLY A 16 -3.74 -13.91 -1.40
N PHE A 17 -3.21 -13.08 -0.51
CA PHE A 17 -2.40 -11.92 -0.88
C PHE A 17 -1.03 -12.28 -1.46
N GLU A 18 -0.39 -13.37 -1.04
CA GLU A 18 0.86 -13.86 -1.67
C GLU A 18 0.65 -14.25 -3.14
N ILE A 19 -0.47 -14.93 -3.43
CA ILE A 19 -0.87 -15.25 -4.81
C ILE A 19 -1.15 -13.98 -5.59
N LEU A 20 -1.91 -13.03 -5.01
CA LEU A 20 -2.21 -11.76 -5.67
C LEU A 20 -0.95 -10.92 -5.92
N GLY A 21 0.01 -10.92 -4.99
CA GLY A 21 1.30 -10.27 -5.16
C GLY A 21 2.05 -10.84 -6.36
N SER A 22 2.18 -12.17 -6.42
CA SER A 22 2.79 -12.85 -7.57
C SER A 22 2.06 -12.54 -8.88
N PHE A 23 0.74 -12.44 -8.84
CA PHE A 23 -0.08 -12.07 -9.99
C PHE A 23 0.23 -10.66 -10.48
N VAL A 24 0.35 -9.67 -9.59
CA VAL A 24 0.71 -8.29 -9.94
C VAL A 24 2.11 -8.18 -10.55
N LEU A 25 3.04 -9.03 -10.13
CA LEU A 25 4.43 -9.01 -10.59
C LEU A 25 4.61 -9.65 -11.97
N HIS A 26 3.95 -10.79 -12.18
CA HIS A 26 4.28 -11.72 -13.26
C HIS A 26 3.17 -11.92 -14.28
N ALA A 27 1.90 -11.59 -13.97
CA ALA A 27 0.81 -11.83 -14.90
C ALA A 27 0.90 -10.89 -16.11
N PRO A 28 0.59 -11.39 -17.33
CA PRO A 28 0.41 -10.56 -18.51
C PRO A 28 -0.65 -9.46 -18.30
N ARG A 29 -0.49 -8.33 -18.99
CA ARG A 29 -1.33 -7.15 -18.78
C ARG A 29 -2.80 -7.38 -19.13
N ASP A 30 -3.07 -8.11 -20.20
CA ASP A 30 -4.42 -8.51 -20.62
C ASP A 30 -5.13 -9.35 -19.55
N VAL A 31 -4.39 -10.26 -18.90
CA VAL A 31 -4.91 -11.10 -17.82
C VAL A 31 -5.20 -10.27 -16.56
N LEU A 32 -4.31 -9.33 -16.21
CA LEU A 32 -4.53 -8.39 -15.10
C LEU A 32 -5.79 -7.54 -15.34
N ASP A 33 -5.91 -6.95 -16.53
CA ASP A 33 -7.02 -6.06 -16.88
C ASP A 33 -8.38 -6.76 -16.85
N ALA A 34 -8.40 -8.06 -17.17
CA ALA A 34 -9.60 -8.88 -17.14
C ALA A 34 -10.00 -9.33 -15.73
N GLN A 35 -9.03 -9.62 -14.85
CA GLN A 35 -9.30 -10.26 -13.54
C GLN A 35 -9.30 -9.28 -12.36
N MET A 36 -8.53 -8.19 -12.42
CA MET A 36 -8.36 -7.26 -11.29
C MET A 36 -9.65 -6.61 -10.80
N PRO A 37 -10.62 -6.20 -11.65
CA PRO A 37 -11.87 -5.63 -11.17
C PRO A 37 -12.64 -6.58 -10.22
N GLU A 38 -12.72 -7.87 -10.58
CA GLU A 38 -13.40 -8.86 -9.76
C GLU A 38 -12.62 -9.18 -8.48
N VAL A 39 -11.29 -9.23 -8.56
CA VAL A 39 -10.44 -9.40 -7.37
C VAL A 39 -10.69 -8.26 -6.38
N PHE A 40 -10.69 -7.02 -6.83
CA PHE A 40 -10.96 -5.87 -5.96
C PHE A 40 -12.38 -5.90 -5.39
N ARG A 41 -13.38 -6.34 -6.17
CA ARG A 41 -14.75 -6.53 -5.68
C ARG A 41 -14.78 -7.50 -4.50
N VAL A 42 -14.15 -8.67 -4.64
CA VAL A 42 -14.02 -9.66 -3.55
C VAL A 42 -13.29 -9.09 -2.34
N LEU A 43 -12.21 -8.34 -2.55
CA LEU A 43 -11.43 -7.72 -1.47
C LEU A 43 -12.24 -6.68 -0.70
N PHE A 44 -12.99 -5.83 -1.41
CA PHE A 44 -13.81 -4.77 -0.81
C PHE A 44 -15.04 -5.34 -0.12
N ASP A 45 -15.72 -6.32 -0.72
CA ASP A 45 -16.85 -7.03 -0.08
C ASP A 45 -16.40 -7.66 1.24
N ARG A 46 -15.24 -8.31 1.24
CA ARG A 46 -14.64 -8.88 2.45
C ARG A 46 -14.32 -7.80 3.48
N MET A 47 -13.70 -6.69 3.06
CA MET A 47 -13.38 -5.57 3.95
C MET A 47 -14.62 -4.98 4.61
N GLN A 48 -15.73 -4.88 3.88
CA GLN A 48 -17.01 -4.39 4.41
C GLN A 48 -17.69 -5.40 5.35
N MET A 49 -17.73 -6.67 4.99
CA MET A 49 -18.45 -7.69 5.77
C MET A 49 -17.70 -8.12 7.03
N ARG A 50 -16.37 -8.22 6.94
CA ARG A 50 -15.50 -8.81 7.99
C ARG A 50 -14.14 -8.11 8.01
N PRO A 51 -14.07 -6.81 8.39
CA PRO A 51 -12.81 -6.12 8.51
C PRO A 51 -11.94 -6.75 9.59
N THR A 52 -10.64 -6.88 9.32
CA THR A 52 -9.63 -7.24 10.32
C THR A 52 -8.41 -6.35 10.12
N PRO A 53 -7.68 -5.97 11.20
CA PRO A 53 -6.46 -5.16 11.07
C PRO A 53 -5.43 -5.78 10.12
N LYS A 54 -5.24 -7.10 10.24
CA LYS A 54 -4.38 -7.90 9.35
C LYS A 54 -4.74 -7.71 7.87
N PHE A 55 -6.03 -7.84 7.52
CA PHE A 55 -6.45 -7.75 6.13
C PHE A 55 -6.41 -6.32 5.60
N ALA A 56 -6.78 -5.33 6.42
CA ALA A 56 -6.67 -3.93 6.05
C ALA A 56 -5.21 -3.60 5.68
N ARG A 57 -4.25 -4.09 6.49
CA ARG A 57 -2.82 -3.98 6.22
C ARG A 57 -2.42 -4.66 4.90
N LEU A 58 -2.77 -5.93 4.73
CA LEU A 58 -2.42 -6.68 3.51
C LEU A 58 -3.04 -6.06 2.25
N LEU A 59 -4.29 -5.58 2.33
CA LEU A 59 -4.96 -4.87 1.26
C LEU A 59 -4.26 -3.55 0.91
N ALA A 60 -3.89 -2.75 1.91
CA ALA A 60 -3.18 -1.50 1.68
C ALA A 60 -1.79 -1.73 1.06
N LEU A 61 -1.04 -2.73 1.53
CA LEU A 61 0.26 -3.10 0.95
C LEU A 61 0.13 -3.65 -0.48
N PHE A 62 -0.93 -4.41 -0.75
CA PHE A 62 -1.26 -4.87 -2.10
C PHE A 62 -1.56 -3.70 -3.04
N ILE A 63 -2.39 -2.74 -2.61
CA ILE A 63 -2.70 -1.51 -3.38
C ILE A 63 -1.43 -0.69 -3.62
N ALA A 64 -0.59 -0.49 -2.59
CA ALA A 64 0.68 0.21 -2.72
C ALA A 64 1.61 -0.47 -3.74
N SER A 65 1.68 -1.81 -3.72
CA SER A 65 2.48 -2.59 -4.67
C SER A 65 1.94 -2.48 -6.09
N LEU A 66 0.62 -2.50 -6.27
CA LEU A 66 -0.04 -2.32 -7.56
C LEU A 66 0.24 -0.91 -8.14
N LEU A 67 0.11 0.13 -7.31
CA LEU A 67 0.46 1.50 -7.67
C LEU A 67 1.94 1.63 -8.02
N ALA A 68 2.83 1.01 -7.25
CA ALA A 68 4.27 1.07 -7.50
C ALA A 68 4.65 0.38 -8.82
N ARG A 69 3.99 -0.75 -9.14
CA ARG A 69 4.30 -1.56 -10.32
C ARG A 69 3.64 -1.05 -11.61
N HIS A 70 2.38 -0.62 -11.54
CA HIS A 70 1.56 -0.30 -12.73
C HIS A 70 1.13 1.17 -12.80
N GLY A 71 1.44 1.98 -11.79
CA GLY A 71 1.16 3.41 -11.77
C GLY A 71 -0.27 3.78 -11.36
N ALA A 72 -0.49 5.08 -11.12
CA ALA A 72 -1.77 5.61 -10.64
C ALA A 72 -2.87 5.57 -11.70
N VAL A 73 -2.54 5.85 -12.96
CA VAL A 73 -3.51 5.85 -14.07
C VAL A 73 -4.18 4.48 -14.20
N TYR A 74 -3.41 3.40 -14.10
CA TYR A 74 -3.99 2.05 -14.16
C TYR A 74 -4.88 1.76 -12.96
N PHE A 75 -4.42 2.11 -11.76
CA PHE A 75 -5.21 1.93 -10.54
C PHE A 75 -6.53 2.69 -10.61
N GLU A 76 -6.54 3.95 -11.06
CA GLU A 76 -7.75 4.73 -11.26
C GLU A 76 -8.72 4.06 -12.24
N GLN A 77 -8.22 3.57 -13.38
CA GLN A 77 -9.05 2.85 -14.34
C GLN A 77 -9.70 1.60 -13.74
N LEU A 78 -8.99 0.87 -12.87
CA LEU A 78 -9.55 -0.27 -12.16
C LEU A 78 -10.62 0.16 -11.15
N MET A 79 -10.37 1.22 -10.38
CA MET A 79 -11.32 1.74 -9.39
C MET A 79 -12.61 2.25 -10.06
N GLU A 80 -12.49 3.01 -11.15
CA GLU A 80 -13.62 3.54 -11.91
C GLU A 80 -14.49 2.43 -12.54
N ARG A 81 -13.91 1.27 -12.89
CA ARG A 81 -14.68 0.10 -13.35
C ARG A 81 -15.51 -0.55 -12.25
N ILE A 82 -15.14 -0.36 -10.99
CA ILE A 82 -15.87 -0.88 -9.83
C ILE A 82 -16.96 0.12 -9.45
N GLN A 83 -16.55 1.37 -9.17
CA GLN A 83 -17.45 2.47 -8.82
C GLN A 83 -16.77 3.82 -9.10
N PRO A 84 -17.49 4.80 -9.68
CA PRO A 84 -16.95 6.14 -9.90
C PRO A 84 -16.49 6.84 -8.62
N GLY A 85 -15.33 7.49 -8.66
CA GLY A 85 -14.78 8.28 -7.56
C GLY A 85 -14.17 7.46 -6.42
N MET A 86 -14.00 6.15 -6.59
CA MET A 86 -13.55 5.24 -5.53
C MET A 86 -12.06 5.41 -5.17
N THR A 87 -11.23 5.92 -6.09
CA THR A 87 -9.78 6.07 -5.90
C THR A 87 -9.41 6.87 -4.65
N ALA A 88 -9.98 8.08 -4.49
CA ALA A 88 -9.66 8.95 -3.37
C ALA A 88 -10.07 8.31 -2.03
N MET A 89 -11.27 7.72 -1.97
CA MET A 89 -11.77 7.01 -0.79
C MET A 89 -10.86 5.83 -0.41
N VAL A 90 -10.41 5.03 -1.39
CA VAL A 90 -9.53 3.87 -1.12
C VAL A 90 -8.17 4.35 -0.59
N LEU A 91 -7.59 5.39 -1.18
CA LEU A 91 -6.33 5.95 -0.70
C LEU A 91 -6.46 6.49 0.72
N GLU A 92 -7.50 7.28 0.99
CA GLU A 92 -7.73 7.90 2.30
C GLU A 92 -8.07 6.88 3.40
N GLN A 93 -9.02 5.98 3.13
CA GLN A 93 -9.60 5.12 4.17
C GLN A 93 -8.87 3.79 4.34
N ILE A 94 -8.16 3.31 3.31
CA ILE A 94 -7.50 2.00 3.34
C ILE A 94 -5.98 2.16 3.36
N VAL A 95 -5.42 2.94 2.44
CA VAL A 95 -3.96 3.03 2.28
C VAL A 95 -3.33 3.88 3.38
N MET A 96 -3.78 5.12 3.57
CA MET A 96 -3.16 6.07 4.50
C MET A 96 -3.04 5.59 5.95
N PRO A 97 -4.06 4.94 6.56
CA PRO A 97 -3.96 4.45 7.94
C PRO A 97 -2.87 3.38 8.13
N VAL A 98 -2.59 2.60 7.08
CA VAL A 98 -1.59 1.52 7.13
C VAL A 98 -0.20 2.07 6.87
N VAL A 99 -0.04 2.93 5.85
CA VAL A 99 1.28 3.43 5.42
C VAL A 99 2.02 4.12 6.58
N SER A 100 1.31 4.80 7.47
CA SER A 100 1.89 5.44 8.66
C SER A 100 2.56 4.47 9.65
N LYS A 101 2.20 3.17 9.60
CA LYS A 101 2.64 2.13 10.55
C LYS A 101 3.52 1.06 9.89
N VAL A 102 3.94 1.26 8.64
CA VAL A 102 4.79 0.30 7.93
C VAL A 102 6.23 0.38 8.45
N THR A 103 6.82 -0.79 8.67
CA THR A 103 8.16 -0.95 9.25
C THR A 103 9.11 -1.71 8.32
N GLY A 104 8.62 -2.67 7.52
CA GLY A 104 9.47 -3.47 6.63
C GLY A 104 10.07 -2.66 5.47
N ASN A 105 11.35 -2.86 5.16
CA ASN A 105 12.07 -2.08 4.14
C ASN A 105 11.42 -2.17 2.74
N LEU A 106 11.09 -3.40 2.29
CA LEU A 106 10.42 -3.60 1.00
C LEU A 106 9.03 -2.97 0.97
N GLU A 107 8.26 -3.13 2.04
CA GLU A 107 6.93 -2.56 2.17
C GLU A 107 6.98 -1.03 2.15
N ARG A 108 7.93 -0.43 2.89
CA ARG A 108 8.15 1.03 2.90
C ARG A 108 8.52 1.53 1.51
N LYS A 109 9.41 0.83 0.81
CA LYS A 109 9.79 1.15 -0.57
C LYS A 109 8.57 1.11 -1.49
N ALA A 110 7.78 0.03 -1.44
CA ALA A 110 6.56 -0.11 -2.23
C ALA A 110 5.55 1.00 -1.93
N CYS A 111 5.32 1.34 -0.65
CA CYS A 111 4.44 2.44 -0.27
C CYS A 111 4.97 3.81 -0.74
N ALA A 112 6.27 4.08 -0.61
CA ALA A 112 6.85 5.34 -1.05
C ALA A 112 6.75 5.51 -2.56
N VAL A 113 7.10 4.48 -3.34
CA VAL A 113 7.01 4.49 -4.80
C VAL A 113 5.56 4.55 -5.26
N GLY A 114 4.67 3.74 -4.67
CA GLY A 114 3.25 3.72 -5.02
C GLY A 114 2.54 5.04 -4.75
N LEU A 115 2.79 5.67 -3.60
CA LEU A 115 2.28 7.01 -3.31
C LEU A 115 2.93 8.09 -4.18
N SER A 116 4.20 7.96 -4.55
CA SER A 116 4.84 8.89 -5.50
C SER A 116 4.16 8.86 -6.87
N ASN A 117 3.83 7.67 -7.38
CA ASN A 117 3.04 7.52 -8.61
C ASN A 117 1.64 8.16 -8.46
N ALA A 118 0.99 7.99 -7.30
CA ALA A 118 -0.30 8.64 -7.03
C ALA A 118 -0.17 10.17 -7.02
N ILE A 119 0.84 10.72 -6.34
CA ILE A 119 1.08 12.17 -6.26
C ILE A 119 1.31 12.79 -7.65
N GLN A 120 2.02 12.07 -8.53
CA GLN A 120 2.41 12.56 -9.84
C GLN A 120 1.26 12.48 -10.86
N ASP A 121 0.60 11.33 -10.95
CA ASP A 121 -0.24 10.99 -12.12
C ASP A 121 -1.72 10.75 -11.77
N SER A 122 -2.12 10.78 -10.48
CA SER A 122 -3.51 10.56 -10.09
C SER A 122 -4.37 11.78 -10.39
N SER A 123 -5.24 11.67 -11.38
CA SER A 123 -6.23 12.70 -11.69
C SER A 123 -7.23 12.91 -10.55
N ALA A 124 -7.55 11.84 -9.80
CA ALA A 124 -8.45 11.88 -8.67
C ALA A 124 -7.86 12.67 -7.50
N LEU A 125 -6.55 12.50 -7.19
CA LEU A 125 -5.89 13.27 -6.13
C LEU A 125 -5.62 14.72 -6.53
N LEU A 126 -5.29 14.96 -7.81
CA LEU A 126 -5.00 16.29 -8.35
C LEU A 126 -6.26 17.13 -8.65
N ASN A 127 -7.44 16.65 -8.25
CA ASN A 127 -8.66 17.43 -8.24
C ASN A 127 -8.65 18.37 -7.02
N HIS A 128 -9.02 19.64 -7.18
CA HIS A 128 -9.05 20.64 -6.11
C HIS A 128 -9.76 20.16 -4.83
N ASN A 129 -10.80 19.33 -4.96
CA ASN A 129 -11.55 18.79 -3.82
C ASN A 129 -10.73 17.83 -2.93
N ASN A 130 -9.66 17.23 -3.45
CA ASN A 130 -8.83 16.24 -2.78
C ASN A 130 -7.43 16.77 -2.42
N GLY A 131 -7.22 18.09 -2.47
CA GLY A 131 -5.92 18.71 -2.22
C GLY A 131 -5.35 18.42 -0.83
N VAL A 132 -6.20 18.25 0.19
CA VAL A 132 -5.79 17.83 1.54
C VAL A 132 -5.23 16.40 1.51
N LEU A 133 -5.94 15.46 0.88
CA LEU A 133 -5.50 14.07 0.75
C LEU A 133 -4.18 13.98 -0.04
N TRP A 134 -4.06 14.73 -1.14
CA TRP A 134 -2.83 14.79 -1.92
C TRP A 134 -1.65 15.27 -1.04
N ALA A 135 -1.84 16.35 -0.28
CA ALA A 135 -0.83 16.86 0.65
C ALA A 135 -0.48 15.85 1.77
N MET A 136 -1.46 15.09 2.26
CA MET A 136 -1.22 14.01 3.21
C MET A 136 -0.39 12.87 2.58
N CYS A 137 -0.63 12.51 1.32
CA CYS A 137 0.21 11.53 0.60
C CYS A 137 1.67 12.02 0.51
N VAL A 138 1.89 13.31 0.23
CA VAL A 138 3.24 13.93 0.21
C VAL A 138 3.90 13.83 1.59
N LEU A 139 3.18 14.21 2.65
CA LEU A 139 3.68 14.13 4.02
C LEU A 139 4.04 12.69 4.40
N GLN A 140 3.20 11.73 4.00
CA GLN A 140 3.42 10.33 4.31
C GLN A 140 4.62 9.76 3.54
N CYS A 141 4.85 10.17 2.29
CA CYS A 141 6.09 9.83 1.56
C CYS A 141 7.33 10.41 2.25
N LEU A 142 7.29 11.68 2.65
CA LEU A 142 8.39 12.30 3.40
C LEU A 142 8.67 11.52 4.69
N SER A 143 7.62 11.15 5.42
CA SER A 143 7.72 10.32 6.61
C SER A 143 8.40 8.98 6.27
N LEU A 144 7.87 8.21 5.32
CA LEU A 144 8.46 6.93 4.91
C LEU A 144 9.93 7.00 4.50
N LEU A 145 10.36 8.10 3.86
CA LEU A 145 11.72 8.28 3.37
C LEU A 145 12.69 8.82 4.42
N HIS A 146 12.22 9.61 5.40
CA HIS A 146 13.07 10.21 6.42
C HIS A 146 13.05 9.45 7.75
N LEU A 147 12.03 8.62 8.00
CA LEU A 147 11.94 7.78 9.19
C LEU A 147 13.02 6.70 9.27
N GLU A 148 13.88 6.52 8.26
CA GLU A 148 15.09 5.69 8.41
C GLU A 148 16.16 6.36 9.28
N ALA A 149 16.10 7.69 9.48
CA ALA A 149 17.13 8.44 10.21
C ALA A 149 16.87 8.61 11.72
N ASP A 150 15.61 8.48 12.18
CA ASP A 150 15.18 8.92 13.53
C ASP A 150 14.42 7.84 14.35
N ARG A 151 14.44 6.56 13.96
CA ARG A 151 13.64 5.53 14.66
C ARG A 151 14.43 4.79 15.74
N ASP A 152 13.89 4.83 16.96
CA ASP A 152 14.21 3.87 18.03
C ASP A 152 13.79 2.46 17.57
N GLU A 153 14.75 1.54 17.51
CA GLU A 153 14.51 0.14 17.11
C GLU A 153 13.41 -0.52 17.96
N GLU A 154 13.27 -0.13 19.22
CA GLU A 154 12.24 -0.62 20.15
C GLU A 154 10.82 -0.26 19.70
N ALA A 155 10.60 0.97 19.21
CA ALA A 155 9.29 1.40 18.73
C ALA A 155 8.88 0.64 17.45
N VAL A 156 9.85 0.36 16.58
CA VAL A 156 9.65 -0.46 15.37
C VAL A 156 9.30 -1.90 15.74
N ALA A 157 10.01 -2.46 16.72
CA ALA A 157 9.76 -3.80 17.22
C ALA A 157 8.36 -3.92 17.85
N MET A 158 7.91 -2.92 18.62
CA MET A 158 6.56 -2.93 19.19
C MET A 158 5.46 -2.93 18.13
N VAL A 159 5.57 -2.08 17.10
CA VAL A 159 4.57 -2.03 16.01
C VAL A 159 4.56 -3.33 15.21
N ALA A 160 5.73 -3.92 14.96
CA ALA A 160 5.82 -5.23 14.31
C ALA A 160 5.22 -6.35 15.17
N ALA A 161 5.44 -6.32 16.49
CA ALA A 161 4.87 -7.27 17.43
C ALA A 161 3.34 -7.17 17.50
N GLU A 162 2.78 -5.95 17.53
CA GLU A 162 1.33 -5.72 17.50
C GLU A 162 0.69 -6.28 16.21
N GLN A 163 1.37 -6.10 15.07
CA GLN A 163 0.92 -6.66 13.79
C GLN A 163 0.91 -8.19 13.80
N ASN A 164 1.95 -8.81 14.36
CA ASN A 164 2.07 -10.26 14.44
C ASN A 164 1.14 -10.89 15.49
N ALA A 165 0.90 -10.22 16.62
CA ALA A 165 0.01 -10.69 17.69
C ALA A 165 -1.41 -10.95 17.16
N SER A 166 -1.92 -10.07 16.28
CA SER A 166 -3.23 -10.26 15.65
C SER A 166 -3.33 -11.54 14.81
N VAL A 167 -2.21 -12.02 14.26
CA VAL A 167 -2.13 -13.25 13.46
C VAL A 167 -2.08 -14.48 14.36
N ASP A 168 -1.32 -14.41 15.46
CA ASP A 168 -1.20 -15.51 16.42
C ASP A 168 -2.49 -15.75 17.20
N GLU A 169 -3.22 -14.70 17.57
CA GLU A 169 -4.55 -14.81 18.19
C GLU A 169 -5.54 -15.55 17.29
N LEU A 170 -5.57 -15.20 15.99
CA LEU A 170 -6.42 -15.87 15.00
C LEU A 170 -6.03 -17.35 14.84
N ARG A 171 -4.73 -17.65 14.81
CA ARG A 171 -4.22 -19.02 14.68
C ARG A 171 -4.55 -19.87 15.91
N ASN A 172 -4.41 -19.32 17.11
CA ASN A 172 -4.72 -20.02 18.36
C ASN A 172 -6.21 -20.35 18.46
N ALA A 173 -7.09 -19.40 18.12
CA ALA A 173 -8.53 -19.65 18.07
C ALA A 173 -8.91 -20.79 17.11
N ALA A 174 -8.22 -20.93 15.97
CA ALA A 174 -8.46 -22.00 15.01
C ALA A 174 -7.99 -23.39 15.49
N VAL A 175 -6.89 -23.44 16.24
CA VAL A 175 -6.39 -24.68 16.84
C VAL A 175 -7.38 -25.21 17.87
N GLU A 176 -8.03 -24.32 18.63
CA GLU A 176 -9.08 -24.67 19.58
C GLU A 176 -10.34 -25.23 18.90
N GLU A 177 -10.74 -24.70 17.73
CA GLU A 177 -11.91 -25.19 16.98
C GLU A 177 -11.68 -26.54 16.27
N SER A 178 -10.46 -26.84 15.84
CA SER A 178 -10.23 -27.91 14.85
C SER A 178 -9.92 -29.29 15.44
N GLY A 179 -9.44 -29.38 16.69
CA GLY A 179 -9.15 -30.63 17.42
C GLY A 179 -8.05 -31.54 16.84
N ILE A 180 -7.74 -31.48 15.53
CA ILE A 180 -6.73 -32.27 14.83
C ILE A 180 -6.12 -31.36 13.75
N GLY A 181 -4.98 -30.74 14.05
CA GLY A 181 -4.28 -29.87 13.10
C GLY A 181 -3.14 -30.60 12.40
N SER A 182 -3.25 -30.81 11.08
CA SER A 182 -2.08 -31.14 10.26
C SER A 182 -1.12 -29.96 10.28
N LYS A 183 0.04 -30.10 10.94
CA LYS A 183 1.03 -29.03 11.00
C LYS A 183 1.80 -28.97 9.68
N PHE A 184 1.62 -27.89 8.93
CA PHE A 184 2.53 -27.55 7.84
C PHE A 184 3.91 -27.24 8.42
N VAL A 185 4.95 -27.89 7.90
CA VAL A 185 6.34 -27.63 8.27
C VAL A 185 7.06 -27.13 7.03
N GLN A 186 7.36 -25.83 7.01
CA GLN A 186 8.13 -25.24 5.92
C GLN A 186 9.58 -25.74 6.00
N LEU A 187 10.13 -26.18 4.87
CA LEU A 187 11.55 -26.53 4.78
C LEU A 187 12.38 -25.25 4.91
N ALA A 188 13.21 -25.16 5.95
CA ALA A 188 13.99 -23.97 6.28
C ALA A 188 14.89 -23.49 5.12
N SER A 189 15.32 -24.39 4.25
CA SER A 189 16.19 -24.11 3.09
C SER A 189 15.43 -23.78 1.79
N CYS A 190 14.09 -23.81 1.80
CA CYS A 190 13.27 -23.61 0.59
C CYS A 190 12.31 -22.41 0.73
N VAL A 191 12.68 -21.42 1.54
CA VAL A 191 11.94 -20.17 1.67
C VAL A 191 12.31 -19.26 0.50
N ASN A 192 11.33 -18.92 -0.34
CA ASN A 192 11.54 -17.93 -1.38
C ASN A 192 11.78 -16.56 -0.73
N PRO A 193 12.81 -15.81 -1.15
CA PRO A 193 13.00 -14.46 -0.67
C PRO A 193 11.80 -13.59 -1.10
N PRO A 194 11.39 -12.61 -0.28
CA PRO A 194 10.35 -11.67 -0.67
C PRO A 194 10.78 -10.89 -1.92
N GLU A 195 9.90 -10.85 -2.91
CA GLU A 195 10.15 -10.19 -4.19
C GLU A 195 9.76 -8.71 -4.11
N ASP A 196 10.60 -7.82 -4.65
CA ASP A 196 10.38 -6.38 -4.62
C ASP A 196 9.45 -5.93 -5.77
N PRO A 197 8.24 -5.41 -5.48
CA PRO A 197 7.32 -4.95 -6.52
C PRO A 197 7.79 -3.73 -7.29
N CYS A 198 8.76 -3.00 -6.76
CA CYS A 198 9.40 -1.86 -7.39
C CYS A 198 10.88 -2.12 -7.69
N GLY A 199 11.23 -3.35 -8.11
CA GLY A 199 12.61 -3.73 -8.47
C GLY A 199 13.25 -2.87 -9.58
N SER A 200 12.46 -2.19 -10.42
CA SER A 200 12.96 -1.23 -11.41
C SER A 200 13.41 0.11 -10.81
N VAL A 201 12.98 0.43 -9.59
CA VAL A 201 13.33 1.67 -8.89
C VAL A 201 14.49 1.37 -7.94
N SER A 202 15.66 1.92 -8.21
CA SER A 202 16.85 1.72 -7.36
C SER A 202 16.72 2.47 -6.03
N ASP A 203 16.37 3.75 -6.08
CA ASP A 203 16.21 4.62 -4.92
C ASP A 203 14.83 5.29 -4.88
N ALA A 204 14.05 4.98 -3.84
CA ALA A 204 12.73 5.54 -3.62
C ALA A 204 12.77 7.05 -3.35
N ARG A 205 13.86 7.56 -2.74
CA ARG A 205 13.99 9.00 -2.45
C ARG A 205 14.15 9.80 -3.74
N SER A 206 15.01 9.34 -4.64
CA SER A 206 15.20 9.93 -5.97
C SER A 206 13.92 9.86 -6.80
N PHE A 207 13.18 8.75 -6.72
CA PHE A 207 11.89 8.60 -7.41
C PHE A 207 10.85 9.62 -6.93
N PHE A 208 10.68 9.75 -5.60
CA PHE A 208 9.79 10.75 -5.01
C PHE A 208 10.18 12.18 -5.39
N LYS A 209 11.50 12.49 -5.40
CA LYS A 209 12.00 13.80 -5.83
C LYS A 209 11.58 14.14 -7.25
N ALA A 210 11.74 13.19 -8.17
CA ALA A 210 11.33 13.37 -9.56
C ALA A 210 9.81 13.59 -9.69
N ALA A 211 9.01 12.80 -8.97
CA ALA A 211 7.55 12.91 -8.96
C ALA A 211 7.07 14.29 -8.48
N ILE A 212 7.59 14.77 -7.34
CA ILE A 212 7.26 16.08 -6.78
C ILE A 212 7.74 17.21 -7.70
N LYS A 213 8.95 17.12 -8.24
CA LYS A 213 9.47 18.13 -9.15
C LYS A 213 8.59 18.25 -10.41
N SER A 214 8.21 17.12 -11.00
CA SER A 214 7.35 17.07 -12.18
C SER A 214 6.02 17.80 -11.95
N ILE A 215 5.35 17.54 -10.82
CA ILE A 215 4.05 18.15 -10.54
C ILE A 215 4.17 19.63 -10.12
N VAL A 216 5.24 20.00 -9.40
CA VAL A 216 5.51 21.41 -9.06
C VAL A 216 5.90 22.22 -10.30
N ASP A 217 6.57 21.62 -11.28
CA ASP A 217 6.90 22.32 -12.53
C ASP A 217 5.65 22.45 -13.43
N THR A 218 4.78 21.43 -13.46
CA THR A 218 3.55 21.41 -14.30
C THR A 218 2.40 22.25 -13.71
N ARG A 219 2.20 22.22 -12.39
CA ARG A 219 1.09 22.86 -11.67
C ARG A 219 1.58 23.73 -10.51
N ALA A 220 2.59 24.55 -10.79
CA ALA A 220 3.38 25.26 -9.77
C ALA A 220 2.57 26.04 -8.73
N GLN A 221 1.59 26.83 -9.16
CA GLN A 221 0.84 27.69 -8.24
C GLN A 221 -0.10 26.88 -7.32
N GLU A 222 -0.84 25.94 -7.90
CA GLU A 222 -1.78 25.10 -7.18
C GLU A 222 -1.07 24.14 -6.22
N ALA A 223 -0.06 23.41 -6.71
CA ALA A 223 0.71 22.49 -5.89
C ALA A 223 1.39 23.22 -4.72
N ARG A 224 2.00 24.39 -4.95
CA ARG A 224 2.62 25.17 -3.87
C ARG A 224 1.61 25.67 -2.86
N MET A 225 0.43 26.12 -3.29
CA MET A 225 -0.64 26.53 -2.38
C MET A 225 -1.10 25.36 -1.51
N LEU A 226 -1.41 24.21 -2.12
CA LEU A 226 -1.82 23.00 -1.40
C LEU A 226 -0.76 22.53 -0.40
N LEU A 227 0.51 22.59 -0.78
CA LEU A 227 1.62 22.25 0.11
C LEU A 227 1.72 23.22 1.29
N GLN A 228 1.67 24.53 1.04
CA GLN A 228 1.78 25.55 2.09
C GLN A 228 0.60 25.53 3.06
N THR A 229 -0.61 25.27 2.57
CA THR A 229 -1.82 25.25 3.40
C THR A 229 -1.93 23.99 4.26
N ASN A 230 -1.49 22.83 3.76
CA ASN A 230 -1.79 21.54 4.39
C ASN A 230 -0.57 20.84 5.00
N LEU A 231 0.67 21.21 4.67
CA LEU A 231 1.85 20.61 5.32
C LEU A 231 2.25 21.39 6.58
N PRO A 232 2.68 20.68 7.64
CA PRO A 232 3.38 21.32 8.76
C PRO A 232 4.62 22.08 8.29
N PRO A 233 4.99 23.22 8.91
CA PRO A 233 6.11 24.05 8.47
C PRO A 233 7.45 23.30 8.37
N GLN A 234 7.69 22.36 9.29
CA GLN A 234 8.89 21.53 9.30
C GLN A 234 8.96 20.58 8.10
N ALA A 235 7.83 19.96 7.74
CA ALA A 235 7.74 19.07 6.58
C ALA A 235 7.87 19.86 5.27
N PHE A 236 7.27 21.05 5.22
CA PHE A 236 7.41 21.95 4.08
C PHE A 236 8.85 22.39 3.86
N SER A 237 9.58 22.74 4.91
CA SER A 237 11.02 23.07 4.83
C SER A 237 11.85 21.91 4.28
N LYS A 238 11.65 20.68 4.81
CA LYS A 238 12.31 19.47 4.28
C LYS A 238 11.99 19.24 2.81
N LEU A 239 10.76 19.52 2.38
CA LEU A 239 10.35 19.36 0.98
C LEU A 239 11.05 20.36 0.05
N GLN A 240 11.46 21.54 0.53
CA GLN A 240 12.25 22.50 -0.26
C GLN A 240 13.66 21.96 -0.62
N GLU A 241 14.18 20.95 0.08
CA GLU A 241 15.43 20.28 -0.34
C GLU A 241 15.25 19.46 -1.64
N TYR A 242 13.99 19.24 -2.04
CA TYR A 242 13.62 18.46 -3.22
C TYR A 242 13.42 19.32 -4.48
N PHE A 243 13.30 20.66 -4.38
CA PHE A 243 13.16 21.58 -5.52
C PHE A 243 13.59 23.01 -5.19
#